data_AF-A0A838Z266-F1
#
_entry.id   AF-A0A838Z266-F1
#
_cell.length_a   1.000
_cell.length_b   1.000
_cell.length_c   1.000
_cell.angle_alpha   90.00
_cell.angle_beta   90.00
_cell.angle_gamma   90.00
#
_symmetry.space_group_name_H-M   'P 1'
#
loop_
_entity.id
_entity.type
_entity.pdbx_description
1 polymer ?
#
loop_
_entity_poly.entity_id
_entity_poly.type
_entity_poly.pdbx_seq_one_letter_code
_entity_poly.pdbx_strand_id
1 'polypeptide(L)'
;MIRIYFDWNVISNYKREDFLDFRSFIELHKDYLQFPYSPAHFSDLMKSYKPDNPYFNEDLNNLDFLAERHFLRWGKNGMEFLFCSPKEYFEIEKEREDLFPLINMEEIIKDLDEIDVGNGKIETLFKEIFESLPINLPNKVEKEETFKKMLPYLNENSTVWDLMNNIFPFAKKLLQDKEYYKDFRKTIADNGFKLDPNSGNWEIDDVINNIDAFLHERGLNLTFSEYVKSSFEHRKEPITKYEYYTNAYLMLDMIGYKSDKLPKPTDNMQNIHNDAEHSFYAAHCDFFVVADKKLRVKAKVLYHQLNIQTIVISPEDFIGTIKEKMHIQNLDQHFLNAVFTLIKSENLIESYAKSEGNEVEIFAFKLPIFYFNFFNFVVYEDYPEHEGVIITFKRAFKNFSRGIFFTESERVINRVSKFFGYENEEDLTLKIKKFVYSDEKVDFIWKFEAGFVKLERDEETKRPILVYIVSSKQLI
;
A
#
# COMPACT_ATOMS: atom_id res chain seq x y z
N MET A 1 1.03 -12.13 10.34
CA MET A 1 0.42 -13.05 9.36
C MET A 1 1.12 -12.83 8.03
N ILE A 2 0.94 -13.69 7.03
CA ILE A 2 1.38 -13.34 5.67
C ILE A 2 0.35 -12.34 5.12
N ARG A 3 0.76 -11.10 4.89
CA ARG A 3 -0.12 -10.03 4.41
C ARG A 3 -0.13 -10.00 2.90
N ILE A 4 -1.33 -10.06 2.34
CA ILE A 4 -1.56 -10.18 0.91
C ILE A 4 -2.59 -9.15 0.52
N TYR A 5 -2.18 -8.18 -0.29
CA TYR A 5 -3.09 -7.20 -0.85
C TYR A 5 -3.56 -7.70 -2.21
N PHE A 6 -4.88 -7.76 -2.41
CA PHE A 6 -5.49 -8.12 -3.68
C PHE A 6 -5.96 -6.88 -4.39
N ASP A 7 -5.59 -6.73 -5.66
CA ASP A 7 -6.21 -5.71 -6.50
C ASP A 7 -7.70 -6.02 -6.74
N TRP A 8 -8.47 -5.00 -7.11
CA TRP A 8 -9.90 -5.15 -7.36
C TRP A 8 -10.22 -6.20 -8.43
N ASN A 9 -9.36 -6.35 -9.45
CA ASN A 9 -9.57 -7.38 -10.47
C ASN A 9 -9.47 -8.81 -9.89
N VAL A 10 -8.76 -9.03 -8.79
CA VAL A 10 -8.68 -10.36 -8.16
C VAL A 10 -9.95 -10.62 -7.36
N ILE A 11 -10.40 -9.63 -6.58
CA ILE A 11 -11.60 -9.74 -5.73
C ILE A 11 -12.87 -9.88 -6.57
N SER A 12 -13.03 -9.06 -7.61
CA SER A 12 -14.22 -9.12 -8.49
C SER A 12 -14.29 -10.40 -9.34
N ASN A 13 -13.14 -11.01 -9.66
CA ASN A 13 -13.09 -12.32 -10.33
C ASN A 13 -13.21 -13.50 -9.35
N TYR A 14 -13.15 -13.28 -8.03
CA TYR A 14 -13.19 -14.32 -7.00
C TYR A 14 -14.43 -15.22 -7.11
N LYS A 15 -15.56 -14.69 -7.60
CA LYS A 15 -16.81 -15.43 -7.85
C LYS A 15 -16.77 -16.41 -9.02
N ARG A 16 -15.85 -16.25 -9.96
CA ARG A 16 -15.83 -17.05 -11.19
C ARG A 16 -15.39 -18.49 -10.94
N GLU A 17 -15.83 -19.41 -11.81
CA GLU A 17 -15.50 -20.83 -11.71
C GLU A 17 -14.00 -21.10 -11.91
N ASP A 18 -13.33 -20.34 -12.78
CA ASP A 18 -11.89 -20.45 -13.02
C ASP A 18 -11.03 -20.03 -11.81
N PHE A 19 -11.64 -19.44 -10.78
CA PHE A 19 -11.00 -19.10 -9.50
C PHE A 19 -11.26 -20.15 -8.41
N LEU A 20 -11.86 -21.31 -8.73
CA LEU A 20 -12.20 -22.32 -7.71
C LEU A 20 -10.99 -22.77 -6.88
N ASP A 21 -9.89 -23.14 -7.51
CA ASP A 21 -8.66 -23.57 -6.81
C ASP A 21 -8.07 -22.44 -5.95
N PHE A 22 -8.19 -21.20 -6.43
CA PHE A 22 -7.77 -19.99 -5.71
C PHE A 22 -8.59 -19.81 -4.43
N ARG A 23 -9.92 -19.96 -4.53
CA ARG A 23 -10.83 -19.90 -3.38
C ARG A 23 -10.55 -21.00 -2.37
N SER A 24 -10.51 -22.25 -2.83
CA SER A 24 -10.29 -23.41 -1.97
C SER A 24 -8.95 -23.33 -1.23
N PHE A 25 -7.90 -22.82 -1.89
CA PHE A 25 -6.62 -22.57 -1.23
C PHE A 25 -6.74 -21.54 -0.11
N ILE A 26 -7.43 -20.42 -0.35
CA ILE A 26 -7.63 -19.39 0.67
C ILE A 26 -8.48 -19.90 1.83
N GLU A 27 -9.58 -20.60 1.56
CA GLU A 27 -10.44 -21.18 2.60
C GLU A 27 -9.66 -22.14 3.50
N LEU A 28 -8.82 -23.00 2.91
CA LEU A 28 -8.00 -23.96 3.66
C LEU A 28 -6.93 -23.29 4.53
N HIS A 29 -6.43 -22.12 4.11
CA HIS A 29 -5.28 -21.46 4.72
C HIS A 29 -5.57 -20.08 5.31
N LYS A 30 -6.84 -19.69 5.42
CA LYS A 30 -7.25 -18.33 5.84
C LYS A 30 -6.65 -17.94 7.19
N ASP A 31 -6.53 -18.89 8.10
CA ASP A 31 -5.90 -18.68 9.41
C ASP A 31 -4.41 -18.35 9.34
N TYR A 32 -3.73 -18.60 8.21
CA TYR A 32 -2.31 -18.33 7.94
C TYR A 32 -2.07 -17.06 7.13
N LEU A 33 -3.12 -16.54 6.50
CA LEU A 33 -3.10 -15.41 5.60
C LEU A 33 -3.86 -14.22 6.20
N GLN A 34 -3.61 -13.03 5.69
CA GLN A 34 -4.37 -11.84 6.04
C GLN A 34 -4.49 -10.93 4.82
N PHE A 35 -5.70 -10.43 4.54
CA PHE A 35 -6.02 -9.72 3.31
C PHE A 35 -6.50 -8.30 3.59
N PRO A 36 -5.62 -7.33 3.89
CA PRO A 36 -6.07 -5.98 4.18
C PRO A 36 -6.77 -5.34 2.98
N TYR A 37 -7.86 -4.60 3.22
CA TYR A 37 -8.52 -3.76 2.22
C TYR A 37 -8.27 -2.28 2.48
N SER A 38 -8.68 -1.40 1.57
CA SER A 38 -8.44 0.04 1.65
C SER A 38 -9.51 0.84 0.88
N PRO A 39 -9.52 2.19 0.95
CA PRO A 39 -10.47 3.02 0.20
C PRO A 39 -10.44 2.76 -1.31
N ALA A 40 -9.30 2.39 -1.89
CA ALA A 40 -9.17 2.08 -3.32
C ALA A 40 -10.12 0.97 -3.77
N HIS A 41 -10.31 -0.07 -2.94
CA HIS A 41 -11.28 -1.13 -3.19
C HIS A 41 -12.71 -0.60 -3.26
N PHE A 42 -13.05 0.37 -2.42
CA PHE A 42 -14.37 0.98 -2.40
C PHE A 42 -14.58 1.91 -3.59
N SER A 43 -13.56 2.68 -3.96
CA SER A 43 -13.56 3.47 -5.19
C SER A 43 -13.88 2.61 -6.42
N ASP A 44 -13.46 1.35 -6.46
CA ASP A 44 -13.80 0.43 -7.55
C ASP A 44 -15.13 -0.30 -7.38
N LEU A 45 -15.43 -0.81 -6.18
CA LEU A 45 -16.69 -1.46 -5.85
C LEU A 45 -17.89 -0.54 -6.14
N MET A 46 -17.81 0.72 -5.70
CA MET A 46 -18.88 1.71 -5.82
C MET A 46 -19.22 2.09 -7.26
N LYS A 47 -18.32 1.85 -8.23
CA LYS A 47 -18.62 2.03 -9.67
C LYS A 47 -19.79 1.15 -10.13
N SER A 48 -20.01 0.02 -9.45
CA SER A 48 -21.08 -0.92 -9.74
C SER A 48 -22.29 -0.77 -8.81
N TYR A 49 -22.25 0.16 -7.85
CA TYR A 49 -23.30 0.33 -6.86
C TYR A 49 -24.61 0.79 -7.50
N LYS A 50 -25.62 -0.08 -7.42
CA LYS A 50 -27.02 0.19 -7.70
C LYS A 50 -27.85 -0.67 -6.75
N PRO A 51 -28.99 -0.18 -6.21
CA PRO A 51 -29.81 -0.95 -5.26
C PRO A 51 -30.15 -2.37 -5.73
N ASP A 52 -30.35 -2.56 -7.04
CA ASP A 52 -30.79 -3.82 -7.64
C ASP A 52 -29.65 -4.61 -8.32
N ASN A 53 -28.37 -4.27 -8.11
CA ASN A 53 -27.26 -5.00 -8.74
C ASN A 53 -26.81 -6.20 -7.87
N PRO A 54 -27.16 -7.45 -8.21
CA PRO A 54 -26.77 -8.62 -7.41
C PRO A 54 -25.26 -8.83 -7.36
N TYR A 55 -24.53 -8.45 -8.43
CA TYR A 55 -23.08 -8.59 -8.49
C TYR A 55 -22.35 -7.68 -7.50
N PHE A 56 -22.94 -6.52 -7.17
CA PHE A 56 -22.39 -5.62 -6.16
C PHE A 56 -22.37 -6.29 -4.78
N ASN A 57 -23.50 -6.89 -4.38
CA ASN A 57 -23.61 -7.57 -3.09
C ASN A 57 -22.70 -8.79 -3.00
N GLU A 58 -22.56 -9.53 -4.09
CA GLU A 58 -21.62 -10.65 -4.17
C GLU A 58 -20.17 -10.17 -4.01
N ASP A 59 -19.77 -9.10 -4.70
CA ASP A 59 -18.43 -8.53 -4.60
C ASP A 59 -18.12 -7.95 -3.21
N LEU A 60 -19.10 -7.26 -2.59
CA LEU A 60 -18.99 -6.79 -1.21
C LEU A 60 -18.84 -7.96 -0.24
N ASN A 61 -19.59 -9.06 -0.42
CA ASN A 61 -19.46 -10.26 0.41
C ASN A 61 -18.10 -10.95 0.23
N ASN A 62 -17.57 -11.02 -1.00
CA ASN A 62 -16.24 -11.56 -1.26
C ASN A 62 -15.16 -10.72 -0.56
N LEU A 63 -15.25 -9.38 -0.68
CA LEU A 63 -14.32 -8.47 0.00
C LEU A 63 -14.41 -8.61 1.53
N ASP A 64 -15.62 -8.67 2.08
CA ASP A 64 -15.90 -8.85 3.50
C ASP A 64 -15.36 -10.18 4.04
N PHE A 65 -15.58 -11.28 3.31
CA PHE A 65 -15.02 -12.59 3.66
C PHE A 65 -13.49 -12.56 3.67
N LEU A 66 -12.87 -12.01 2.62
CA LEU A 66 -11.42 -11.98 2.50
C LEU A 66 -10.78 -11.11 3.57
N ALA A 67 -11.24 -9.87 3.68
CA ALA A 67 -10.58 -8.84 4.47
C ALA A 67 -10.99 -8.82 5.94
N GLU A 68 -12.10 -9.48 6.29
CA GLU A 68 -12.66 -9.51 7.63
C GLU A 68 -12.86 -8.09 8.16
N ARG A 69 -11.88 -7.58 8.93
CA ARG A 69 -11.90 -6.24 9.53
C ARG A 69 -10.57 -5.51 9.37
N HIS A 70 -9.71 -5.94 8.44
CA HIS A 70 -8.36 -5.43 8.26
C HIS A 70 -8.34 -4.24 7.31
N PHE A 71 -8.65 -3.04 7.82
CA PHE A 71 -8.74 -1.84 7.01
C PHE A 71 -7.44 -1.02 7.05
N LEU A 72 -6.86 -0.74 5.87
CA LEU A 72 -5.75 0.19 5.69
C LEU A 72 -6.25 1.51 5.14
N ARG A 73 -5.86 2.63 5.76
CA ARG A 73 -6.21 3.96 5.28
C ARG A 73 -5.04 4.92 5.46
N TRP A 74 -4.77 5.75 4.46
CA TRP A 74 -3.90 6.89 4.64
C TRP A 74 -4.66 8.02 5.35
N GLY A 75 -4.30 8.29 6.61
CA GLY A 75 -4.86 9.36 7.43
C GLY A 75 -3.92 10.56 7.57
N LYS A 76 -4.29 11.52 8.44
CA LYS A 76 -3.54 12.77 8.65
C LYS A 76 -2.10 12.54 9.11
N ASN A 77 -1.88 11.51 9.92
CA ASN A 77 -0.59 11.20 10.52
C ASN A 77 0.15 10.06 9.78
N GLY A 78 -0.35 9.63 8.62
CA GLY A 78 0.21 8.53 7.84
C GLY A 78 -0.68 7.30 7.80
N MET A 79 -0.08 6.13 7.65
CA MET A 79 -0.81 4.87 7.48
C MET A 79 -1.50 4.43 8.78
N GLU A 80 -2.81 4.22 8.71
CA GLU A 80 -3.66 3.75 9.79
C GLU A 80 -4.06 2.28 9.56
N PHE A 81 -3.99 1.49 10.62
CA PHE A 81 -4.42 0.09 10.67
C PHE A 81 -5.71 0.02 11.50
N LEU A 82 -6.85 0.06 10.82
CA LEU A 82 -8.18 0.20 11.42
C LEU A 82 -8.91 -1.13 11.47
N PHE A 83 -9.84 -1.26 12.42
CA PHE A 83 -10.64 -2.48 12.63
C PHE A 83 -12.10 -2.30 12.21
N CYS A 84 -12.31 -2.21 10.90
CA CYS A 84 -13.60 -1.99 10.25
C CYS A 84 -13.78 -3.04 9.17
N SER A 85 -14.97 -3.63 9.08
CA SER A 85 -15.32 -4.55 8.00
C SER A 85 -15.69 -3.78 6.73
N PRO A 86 -15.50 -4.37 5.55
CA PRO A 86 -16.01 -3.80 4.30
C PRO A 86 -17.51 -3.45 4.37
N LYS A 87 -18.36 -4.28 4.98
CA LYS A 87 -19.79 -3.95 5.15
C LYS A 87 -20.02 -2.72 6.01
N GLU A 88 -19.34 -2.58 7.14
CA GLU A 88 -19.44 -1.37 7.97
C GLU A 88 -18.95 -0.13 7.23
N TYR A 89 -17.84 -0.25 6.49
CA TYR A 89 -17.29 0.86 5.73
C TYR A 89 -18.18 1.26 4.55
N PHE A 90 -18.85 0.30 3.91
CA PHE A 90 -19.87 0.57 2.89
C PHE A 90 -21.02 1.43 3.42
N GLU A 91 -21.53 1.12 4.61
CA GLU A 91 -22.62 1.89 5.22
C GLU A 91 -22.24 3.36 5.46
N ILE A 92 -20.96 3.63 5.73
CA ILE A 92 -20.42 4.98 5.88
C ILE A 92 -20.27 5.67 4.52
N GLU A 93 -19.71 4.98 3.51
CA GLU A 93 -19.42 5.60 2.21
C GLU A 93 -20.66 5.74 1.32
N LYS A 94 -21.69 4.90 1.45
CA LYS A 94 -22.90 4.99 0.60
C LYS A 94 -23.72 6.27 0.85
N GLU A 95 -23.60 6.83 2.06
CA GLU A 95 -24.25 8.08 2.47
C GLU A 95 -23.38 9.31 2.19
N ARG A 96 -22.14 9.09 1.76
CA ARG A 96 -21.21 10.18 1.45
C ARG A 96 -21.68 10.88 0.19
N GLU A 97 -22.12 12.12 0.34
CA GLU A 97 -22.46 12.96 -0.79
C GLU A 97 -21.24 13.13 -1.70
N ASP A 98 -21.46 13.00 -3.02
CA ASP A 98 -20.46 13.41 -3.99
C ASP A 98 -20.20 14.90 -3.75
N LEU A 99 -18.97 15.24 -3.38
CA LEU A 99 -18.57 16.63 -3.13
C LEU A 99 -18.27 17.35 -4.45
N PHE A 100 -18.11 16.65 -5.57
CA PHE A 100 -17.82 17.31 -6.85
C PHE A 100 -18.93 18.27 -7.33
N PRO A 101 -20.22 17.98 -7.16
CA PRO A 101 -21.30 18.95 -7.33
C PRO A 101 -21.20 20.16 -6.39
N LEU A 102 -20.82 19.94 -5.12
CA LEU A 102 -20.75 20.97 -4.08
C LEU A 102 -19.55 21.92 -4.22
N ILE A 103 -18.55 21.59 -5.04
CA ILE A 103 -17.44 22.49 -5.40
C ILE A 103 -17.80 23.31 -6.65
N ASN A 104 -19.04 23.77 -6.72
CA ASN A 104 -19.37 24.94 -7.50
C ASN A 104 -19.00 26.15 -6.64
N MET A 105 -18.01 26.95 -7.07
CA MET A 105 -17.61 28.15 -6.32
C MET A 105 -18.79 29.09 -6.08
N GLU A 106 -19.76 29.13 -6.99
CA GLU A 106 -20.99 29.91 -6.79
C GLU A 106 -21.86 29.33 -5.66
N GLU A 107 -21.88 28.02 -5.44
CA GLU A 107 -22.61 27.40 -4.32
C GLU A 107 -21.86 27.59 -3.00
N ILE A 108 -20.53 27.39 -2.98
CA ILE A 108 -19.69 27.63 -1.79
C ILE A 108 -19.82 29.09 -1.32
N ILE A 109 -19.83 30.04 -2.25
CA ILE A 109 -19.95 31.46 -1.93
C ILE A 109 -21.37 31.80 -1.47
N LYS A 110 -22.41 31.16 -2.01
CA LYS A 110 -23.80 31.28 -1.51
C LYS A 110 -23.96 30.74 -0.10
N ASP A 111 -23.31 29.63 0.23
CA ASP A 111 -23.33 29.06 1.58
C ASP A 111 -22.61 29.97 2.61
N LEU A 112 -21.63 30.77 2.17
CA LEU A 112 -20.98 31.78 3.01
C LEU A 112 -21.91 32.96 3.33
N ASP A 113 -22.88 33.26 2.47
CA ASP A 113 -23.91 34.28 2.71
C ASP A 113 -24.96 33.83 3.75
N GLU A 114 -25.03 32.52 4.08
CA GLU A 114 -25.84 32.01 5.20
C GLU A 114 -25.18 32.26 6.58
N ILE A 115 -23.89 32.61 6.60
CA ILE A 115 -23.18 33.02 7.81
C ILE A 115 -23.44 34.53 7.99
N ASP A 116 -24.26 34.90 8.97
CA ASP A 116 -24.62 36.29 9.26
C ASP A 116 -23.41 37.10 9.77
N VAL A 117 -22.61 37.62 8.84
CA VAL A 117 -21.50 38.56 9.10
C VAL A 117 -21.91 39.96 8.63
N GLY A 118 -23.06 40.43 9.12
CA GLY A 118 -23.54 41.80 8.90
C GLY A 118 -24.05 42.06 7.48
N ASN A 119 -24.72 43.21 7.32
CA ASN A 119 -25.58 43.57 6.18
C ASN A 119 -24.89 43.73 4.79
N GLY A 120 -23.76 43.08 4.52
CA GLY A 120 -23.15 43.01 3.19
C GLY A 120 -23.29 41.60 2.60
N LYS A 121 -23.75 41.49 1.35
CA LYS A 121 -23.70 40.23 0.60
C LYS A 121 -22.23 39.91 0.31
N ILE A 122 -21.66 39.00 1.08
CA ILE A 122 -20.27 38.57 0.98
C ILE A 122 -20.04 37.97 -0.40
N GLU A 123 -21.05 37.28 -0.96
CA GLU A 123 -21.07 36.78 -2.33
C GLU A 123 -20.74 37.87 -3.35
N THR A 124 -21.48 38.97 -3.32
CA THR A 124 -21.32 40.06 -4.28
C THR A 124 -19.92 40.67 -4.17
N LEU A 125 -19.41 40.86 -2.95
CA LEU A 125 -18.09 41.46 -2.73
C LEU A 125 -16.96 40.55 -3.22
N PHE A 126 -17.01 39.24 -2.92
CA PHE A 126 -16.00 38.28 -3.37
C PHE A 126 -15.98 38.16 -4.89
N LYS A 127 -17.16 38.09 -5.50
CA LYS A 127 -17.29 38.02 -6.96
C LYS A 127 -16.74 39.28 -7.62
N GLU A 128 -17.13 40.46 -7.15
CA GLU A 128 -16.63 41.75 -7.68
C GLU A 128 -15.11 41.88 -7.56
N ILE A 129 -14.53 41.44 -6.42
CA ILE A 129 -13.07 41.45 -6.24
C ILE A 129 -12.39 40.54 -7.26
N PHE A 130 -12.83 39.29 -7.41
CA PHE A 130 -12.17 38.34 -8.31
C PHE A 130 -12.42 38.64 -9.80
N GLU A 131 -13.57 39.23 -10.17
CA GLU A 131 -13.83 39.76 -11.51
C GLU A 131 -12.97 40.99 -11.82
N SER A 132 -12.54 41.75 -10.81
CA SER A 132 -11.67 42.92 -11.01
C SER A 132 -10.18 42.59 -11.16
N LEU A 133 -9.76 41.38 -10.78
CA LEU A 133 -8.36 40.96 -10.78
C LEU A 133 -8.01 40.20 -12.06
N PRO A 134 -7.11 40.71 -12.93
CA PRO A 134 -6.63 39.96 -14.10
C PRO A 134 -5.65 38.85 -13.69
N ILE A 135 -5.66 37.72 -14.42
CA ILE A 135 -4.75 36.58 -14.17
C ILE A 135 -3.30 36.89 -14.60
N ASN A 136 -3.10 37.85 -15.51
CA ASN A 136 -1.79 38.16 -16.12
C ASN A 136 -1.04 36.91 -16.61
N LEU A 137 -1.59 36.24 -17.62
CA LEU A 137 -0.97 35.07 -18.24
C LEU A 137 0.21 35.49 -19.15
N PRO A 138 1.38 34.85 -19.07
CA PRO A 138 2.46 35.13 -20.01
C PRO A 138 2.08 34.72 -21.46
N ASN A 139 2.27 35.61 -22.45
CA ASN A 139 1.91 35.40 -23.86
C ASN A 139 2.45 34.11 -24.51
N LYS A 140 3.51 33.52 -23.94
CA LYS A 140 4.07 32.23 -24.39
C LYS A 140 3.18 31.05 -23.99
N VAL A 141 2.63 31.08 -22.78
CA VAL A 141 1.79 30.02 -22.20
C VAL A 141 0.44 29.95 -22.93
N GLU A 142 -0.13 31.09 -23.29
CA GLU A 142 -1.43 31.18 -23.98
C GLU A 142 -1.41 30.58 -25.40
N LYS A 143 -0.24 30.54 -26.04
CA LYS A 143 -0.05 29.98 -27.39
C LYS A 143 0.24 28.48 -27.38
N GLU A 144 0.52 27.89 -26.23
CA GLU A 144 0.74 26.44 -26.13
C GLU A 144 -0.58 25.69 -26.25
N GLU A 145 -0.64 24.76 -27.19
CA GLU A 145 -1.82 23.94 -27.45
C GLU A 145 -2.29 23.18 -26.20
N THR A 146 -1.34 22.72 -25.38
CA THR A 146 -1.61 22.06 -24.09
C THR A 146 -2.36 22.99 -23.13
N PHE A 147 -1.94 24.26 -23.01
CA PHE A 147 -2.58 25.23 -22.13
C PHE A 147 -4.01 25.55 -22.60
N LYS A 148 -4.20 25.73 -23.92
CA LYS A 148 -5.53 25.92 -24.49
C LYS A 148 -6.44 24.71 -24.28
N LYS A 149 -5.92 23.49 -24.20
CA LYS A 149 -6.72 22.33 -23.84
C LYS A 149 -7.07 22.30 -22.35
N MET A 150 -6.14 22.67 -21.47
CA MET A 150 -6.39 22.72 -20.02
C MET A 150 -7.42 23.78 -19.65
N LEU A 151 -7.30 24.98 -20.20
CA LEU A 151 -8.12 26.14 -19.83
C LEU A 151 -8.63 26.84 -21.11
N PRO A 152 -9.52 26.20 -21.89
CA PRO A 152 -9.91 26.65 -23.24
C PRO A 152 -10.62 27.99 -23.30
N TYR A 153 -11.16 28.44 -22.17
CA TYR A 153 -11.95 29.67 -22.08
C TYR A 153 -11.15 30.85 -21.51
N LEU A 154 -9.88 30.65 -21.14
CA LEU A 154 -9.04 31.72 -20.64
C LEU A 154 -8.30 32.42 -21.78
N ASN A 155 -8.22 33.74 -21.69
CA ASN A 155 -7.49 34.61 -22.60
C ASN A 155 -6.80 35.77 -21.83
N GLU A 156 -6.08 36.64 -22.54
CA GLU A 156 -5.39 37.81 -21.95
C GLU A 156 -6.29 38.71 -21.08
N ASN A 157 -7.60 38.75 -21.34
CA ASN A 157 -8.57 39.55 -20.57
C ASN A 157 -9.26 38.75 -19.44
N SER A 158 -8.87 37.50 -19.22
CA SER A 158 -9.50 36.66 -18.19
C SER A 158 -9.10 37.09 -16.78
N THR A 159 -10.08 36.97 -15.90
CA THR A 159 -10.04 37.38 -14.51
C THR A 159 -9.79 36.19 -13.59
N VAL A 160 -9.38 36.43 -12.34
CA VAL A 160 -9.23 35.37 -11.34
C VAL A 160 -10.55 34.60 -11.17
N TRP A 161 -11.70 35.29 -11.31
CA TRP A 161 -13.02 34.67 -11.34
C TRP A 161 -13.18 33.67 -12.49
N ASP A 162 -12.74 34.03 -13.70
CA ASP A 162 -12.76 33.13 -14.86
C ASP A 162 -11.88 31.91 -14.62
N LEU A 163 -10.68 32.08 -14.03
CA LEU A 163 -9.80 30.97 -13.69
C LEU A 163 -10.48 29.99 -12.74
N MET A 164 -11.07 30.50 -11.65
CA MET A 164 -11.72 29.71 -10.62
C MET A 164 -12.90 28.91 -11.17
N ASN A 165 -13.72 29.53 -12.02
CA ASN A 165 -14.85 28.84 -12.65
C ASN A 165 -14.44 27.79 -13.70
N ASN A 166 -13.22 27.86 -14.23
CA ASN A 166 -12.75 26.94 -15.26
C ASN A 166 -11.86 25.81 -14.74
N ILE A 167 -11.14 25.99 -13.62
CA ILE A 167 -10.30 24.95 -13.02
C ILE A 167 -11.10 23.73 -12.59
N PHE A 168 -12.26 23.91 -11.94
CA PHE A 168 -13.05 22.78 -11.45
C PHE A 168 -13.68 21.94 -12.58
N PRO A 169 -14.34 22.54 -13.59
CA PRO A 169 -14.79 21.80 -14.77
C PRO A 169 -13.66 21.11 -15.52
N PHE A 170 -12.49 21.75 -15.61
CA PHE A 170 -11.29 21.12 -16.17
C PHE A 170 -10.89 19.87 -15.37
N ALA A 171 -10.71 19.99 -14.06
CA ALA A 171 -10.33 18.88 -13.19
C ALA A 171 -11.36 17.74 -13.26
N LYS A 172 -12.66 18.06 -13.25
CA LYS A 172 -13.75 17.09 -13.39
C LYS A 172 -13.67 16.35 -14.72
N LYS A 173 -13.50 17.07 -15.84
CA LYS A 173 -13.33 16.45 -17.17
C LYS A 173 -12.07 15.58 -17.22
N LEU A 174 -10.95 16.06 -16.69
CA LEU A 174 -9.70 15.30 -16.68
C LEU A 174 -9.85 13.98 -15.89
N LEU A 175 -10.50 14.02 -14.74
CA LEU A 175 -10.68 12.86 -13.86
C LEU A 175 -11.73 11.88 -14.35
N GLN A 176 -12.85 12.37 -14.89
CA GLN A 176 -14.05 11.56 -15.14
C GLN A 176 -14.35 11.34 -16.63
N ASP A 177 -13.94 12.23 -17.54
CA ASP A 177 -14.19 12.14 -18.98
C ASP A 177 -13.03 11.43 -19.70
N LYS A 178 -13.33 10.23 -20.19
CA LYS A 178 -12.40 9.37 -20.93
C LYS A 178 -11.86 10.02 -22.19
N GLU A 179 -12.72 10.59 -23.03
CA GLU A 179 -12.31 11.08 -24.35
C GLU A 179 -11.50 12.36 -24.20
N TYR A 180 -11.90 13.22 -23.25
CA TYR A 180 -11.10 14.38 -22.87
C TYR A 180 -9.72 13.98 -22.36
N TYR A 181 -9.63 13.02 -21.43
CA TYR A 181 -8.34 12.55 -20.91
C TYR A 181 -7.46 11.91 -22.00
N LYS A 182 -8.03 11.10 -22.89
CA LYS A 182 -7.32 10.52 -24.03
C LYS A 182 -6.75 11.59 -24.95
N ASP A 183 -7.56 12.56 -25.31
CA ASP A 183 -7.17 13.67 -26.18
C ASP A 183 -6.08 14.55 -25.52
N PHE A 184 -6.21 14.81 -24.21
CA PHE A 184 -5.21 15.54 -23.44
C PHE A 184 -3.86 14.83 -23.43
N ARG A 185 -3.83 13.52 -23.13
CA ARG A 185 -2.60 12.71 -23.21
C ARG A 185 -2.00 12.68 -24.60
N LYS A 186 -2.85 12.60 -25.63
CA LYS A 186 -2.42 12.63 -27.02
C LYS A 186 -1.73 13.96 -27.33
N THR A 187 -2.24 15.10 -26.85
CA THR A 187 -1.57 16.40 -27.03
C THR A 187 -0.22 16.48 -26.35
N ILE A 188 -0.09 15.96 -25.12
CA ILE A 188 1.21 15.87 -24.44
C ILE A 188 2.20 15.05 -25.29
N ALA A 189 1.73 13.93 -25.83
CA ALA A 189 2.53 13.05 -26.68
C ALA A 189 2.89 13.68 -28.04
N ASP A 190 1.95 14.33 -28.70
CA ASP A 190 2.14 14.98 -30.01
C ASP A 190 3.11 16.18 -29.90
N ASN A 191 3.18 16.81 -28.72
CA ASN A 191 4.20 17.81 -28.36
C ASN A 191 5.58 17.20 -28.03
N GLY A 192 5.76 15.90 -28.29
CA GLY A 192 7.03 15.20 -28.13
C GLY A 192 7.32 14.74 -26.70
N PHE A 193 6.42 14.97 -25.74
CA PHE A 193 6.59 14.54 -24.36
C PHE A 193 6.04 13.13 -24.13
N LYS A 194 6.57 12.17 -24.90
CA LYS A 194 6.23 10.75 -24.82
C LYS A 194 7.46 9.88 -25.04
N LEU A 195 7.61 8.85 -24.22
CA LEU A 195 8.63 7.82 -24.34
C LEU A 195 8.48 6.98 -25.61
N ASP A 196 9.60 6.40 -26.05
CA ASP A 196 9.62 5.47 -27.16
C ASP A 196 8.64 4.28 -26.94
N PRO A 197 7.93 3.78 -27.97
CA PRO A 197 7.03 2.64 -27.82
C PRO A 197 7.66 1.37 -27.25
N ASN A 198 8.97 1.17 -27.45
CA ASN A 198 9.75 0.06 -26.90
C ASN A 198 10.07 0.23 -25.41
N SER A 199 9.76 1.39 -24.80
CA SER A 199 9.97 1.64 -23.37
C SER A 199 9.34 0.60 -22.47
N GLY A 200 8.25 -0.03 -22.91
CA GLY A 200 7.64 -1.13 -22.18
C GLY A 200 8.50 -2.40 -22.06
N ASN A 201 9.58 -2.53 -22.80
CA ASN A 201 10.46 -3.70 -22.76
C ASN A 201 11.77 -3.43 -22.01
N TRP A 202 11.90 -2.26 -21.38
CA TRP A 202 13.05 -1.99 -20.52
C TRP A 202 13.05 -2.92 -19.30
N GLU A 203 14.24 -3.33 -18.90
CA GLU A 203 14.46 -4.00 -17.63
C GLU A 203 14.14 -3.04 -16.48
N ILE A 204 13.55 -3.57 -15.41
CA ILE A 204 13.02 -2.76 -14.29
C ILE A 204 14.08 -1.80 -13.73
N ASP A 205 15.32 -2.28 -13.61
CA ASP A 205 16.45 -1.55 -13.03
C ASP A 205 16.89 -0.35 -13.89
N ASP A 206 16.58 -0.39 -15.20
CA ASP A 206 16.96 0.66 -16.16
C ASP A 206 15.86 1.71 -16.38
N VAL A 207 14.61 1.43 -15.99
CA VAL A 207 13.45 2.26 -16.33
C VAL A 207 13.62 3.70 -15.87
N ILE A 208 14.01 3.92 -14.61
CA ILE A 208 14.14 5.27 -14.04
C ILE A 208 15.30 6.02 -14.69
N ASN A 209 16.46 5.36 -14.89
CA ASN A 209 17.60 5.96 -15.56
C ASN A 209 17.27 6.37 -17.01
N ASN A 210 16.49 5.55 -17.73
CA ASN A 210 16.02 5.87 -19.08
C ASN A 210 15.03 7.05 -19.09
N ILE A 211 14.19 7.17 -18.06
CA ILE A 211 13.30 8.32 -17.90
C ILE A 211 14.10 9.59 -17.60
N ASP A 212 15.11 9.52 -16.72
CA ASP A 212 16.00 10.65 -16.42
C ASP A 212 16.71 11.16 -17.67
N ALA A 213 17.23 10.24 -18.50
CA ALA A 213 17.83 10.58 -19.79
C ALA A 213 16.82 11.26 -20.71
N PHE A 214 15.59 10.73 -20.81
CA PHE A 214 14.51 11.35 -21.59
C PHE A 214 14.18 12.76 -21.10
N LEU A 215 14.07 12.99 -19.79
CA LEU A 215 13.78 14.32 -19.22
C LEU A 215 14.91 15.31 -19.52
N HIS A 216 16.16 14.87 -19.47
CA HIS A 216 17.33 15.67 -19.84
C HIS A 216 17.34 16.01 -21.33
N GLU A 217 17.07 15.04 -22.22
CA GLU A 217 16.96 15.28 -23.67
C GLU A 217 15.86 16.27 -24.05
N ARG A 218 14.79 16.33 -23.26
CA ARG A 218 13.70 17.31 -23.42
C ARG A 218 13.99 18.68 -22.80
N GLY A 219 15.20 18.88 -22.29
CA GLY A 219 15.66 20.17 -21.76
C GLY A 219 15.10 20.53 -20.40
N LEU A 220 14.48 19.58 -19.68
CA LEU A 220 14.03 19.80 -18.31
C LEU A 220 15.19 19.72 -17.32
N ASN A 221 16.22 18.92 -17.60
CA ASN A 221 17.38 18.70 -16.73
C ASN A 221 17.00 18.29 -15.30
N LEU A 222 15.95 17.48 -15.16
CA LEU A 222 15.48 16.93 -13.88
C LEU A 222 15.60 15.41 -13.91
N THR A 223 15.91 14.82 -12.76
CA THR A 223 15.62 13.39 -12.52
C THR A 223 14.11 13.17 -12.41
N PHE A 224 13.65 11.94 -12.57
CA PHE A 224 12.26 11.55 -12.40
C PHE A 224 11.76 11.92 -11.00
N SER A 225 12.59 11.72 -9.97
CA SER A 225 12.20 12.11 -8.61
C SER A 225 12.04 13.61 -8.45
N GLU A 226 12.87 14.43 -9.09
CA GLU A 226 12.74 15.89 -9.06
C GLU A 226 11.53 16.34 -9.87
N TYR A 227 11.29 15.71 -11.02
CA TYR A 227 10.10 15.95 -11.82
C TYR A 227 8.82 15.68 -11.03
N VAL A 228 8.73 14.57 -10.28
CA VAL A 228 7.60 14.30 -9.37
C VAL A 228 7.46 15.40 -8.30
N LYS A 229 8.56 15.82 -7.69
CA LYS A 229 8.55 16.85 -6.65
C LYS A 229 8.18 18.24 -7.19
N SER A 230 8.46 18.51 -8.46
CA SER A 230 8.14 19.80 -9.09
C SER A 230 6.66 20.14 -9.07
N SER A 231 5.79 19.12 -9.08
CA SER A 231 4.33 19.28 -8.96
C SER A 231 3.87 19.81 -7.59
N PHE A 232 4.80 20.00 -6.65
CA PHE A 232 4.53 20.38 -5.27
C PHE A 232 5.34 21.59 -4.80
N GLU A 233 6.13 22.24 -5.67
CA GLU A 233 7.11 23.26 -5.27
C GLU A 233 6.53 24.49 -4.55
N HIS A 234 5.26 24.82 -4.81
CA HIS A 234 4.63 26.02 -4.25
C HIS A 234 3.88 25.80 -2.94
N ARG A 235 3.98 24.61 -2.34
CA ARG A 235 3.28 24.28 -1.09
C ARG A 235 4.17 24.47 0.15
N LYS A 236 3.56 24.69 1.31
CA LYS A 236 4.29 24.88 2.58
C LYS A 236 4.56 23.56 3.29
N GLU A 237 3.69 22.57 3.07
CA GLU A 237 3.70 21.29 3.75
C GLU A 237 4.71 20.33 3.08
N PRO A 238 5.39 19.45 3.86
CA PRO A 238 6.27 18.44 3.28
C PRO A 238 5.48 17.43 2.46
N ILE A 239 6.01 17.00 1.32
CA ILE A 239 5.40 15.97 0.46
C ILE A 239 5.25 14.67 1.24
N THR A 240 4.02 14.17 1.38
CA THR A 240 3.79 12.89 2.05
C THR A 240 4.17 11.72 1.16
N LYS A 241 4.41 10.55 1.76
CA LYS A 241 4.72 9.33 0.99
C LYS A 241 3.59 8.95 0.04
N TYR A 242 2.35 9.12 0.47
CA TYR A 242 1.17 8.86 -0.35
C TYR A 242 1.15 9.74 -1.60
N GLU A 243 1.27 11.05 -1.42
CA GLU A 243 1.26 12.02 -2.52
C GLU A 243 2.42 11.80 -3.50
N TYR A 244 3.63 11.57 -2.98
CA TYR A 244 4.77 11.28 -3.84
C TYR A 244 4.54 10.00 -4.65
N TYR A 245 4.10 8.92 -4.00
CA TYR A 245 3.94 7.63 -4.65
C TYR A 245 2.85 7.67 -5.73
N THR A 246 1.67 8.20 -5.40
CA THR A 246 0.55 8.24 -6.35
C THR A 246 0.84 9.18 -7.52
N ASN A 247 1.50 10.32 -7.29
CA ASN A 247 1.93 11.19 -8.38
C ASN A 247 3.06 10.59 -9.23
N ALA A 248 4.03 9.89 -8.63
CA ALA A 248 5.03 9.16 -9.39
C ALA A 248 4.39 8.11 -10.31
N TYR A 249 3.40 7.37 -9.81
CA TYR A 249 2.67 6.39 -10.62
C TYR A 249 1.91 7.05 -11.79
N LEU A 250 1.21 8.16 -11.53
CA LEU A 250 0.52 8.93 -12.56
C LEU A 250 1.49 9.48 -13.60
N MET A 251 2.66 9.97 -13.18
CA MET A 251 3.67 10.50 -14.10
C MET A 251 4.24 9.44 -15.03
N LEU A 252 4.46 8.21 -14.56
CA LEU A 252 4.83 7.09 -15.45
C LEU A 252 3.81 6.92 -16.57
N ASP A 253 2.51 7.01 -16.25
CA ASP A 253 1.46 6.87 -17.24
C ASP A 253 1.41 8.06 -18.23
N MET A 254 1.59 9.29 -17.72
CA MET A 254 1.58 10.51 -18.53
C MET A 254 2.74 10.58 -19.52
N ILE A 255 3.96 10.22 -19.10
CA ILE A 255 5.15 10.26 -19.98
C ILE A 255 5.16 9.14 -21.03
N GLY A 256 4.22 8.19 -20.99
CA GLY A 256 4.15 7.12 -21.99
C GLY A 256 4.54 5.73 -21.48
N TYR A 257 5.05 5.60 -20.25
CA TYR A 257 5.57 4.33 -19.73
C TYR A 257 4.43 3.38 -19.36
N LYS A 258 4.28 2.28 -20.11
CA LYS A 258 3.19 1.30 -19.94
C LYS A 258 1.82 1.98 -19.82
N SER A 259 1.63 3.05 -20.59
CA SER A 259 0.42 3.86 -20.64
C SER A 259 -0.85 3.04 -20.80
N ASP A 260 -1.90 3.42 -20.07
CA ASP A 260 -3.15 2.68 -20.14
C ASP A 260 -3.89 2.81 -21.47
N LYS A 261 -4.46 1.69 -21.94
CA LYS A 261 -5.16 1.66 -23.25
C LYS A 261 -6.59 2.18 -23.14
N LEU A 262 -7.10 2.30 -21.91
CA LEU A 262 -8.44 2.77 -21.56
C LEU A 262 -9.52 2.12 -22.47
N PRO A 263 -9.60 0.77 -22.52
CA PRO A 263 -10.50 0.05 -23.40
C PRO A 263 -11.99 0.30 -23.09
N LYS A 264 -12.39 0.36 -21.81
CA LYS A 264 -13.79 0.49 -21.40
C LYS A 264 -14.24 1.95 -21.41
N PRO A 265 -15.54 2.26 -21.64
CA PRO A 265 -16.06 3.63 -21.59
C PRO A 265 -15.85 4.32 -20.24
N THR A 266 -15.79 3.53 -19.16
CA THR A 266 -15.54 3.97 -17.78
C THR A 266 -14.07 4.24 -17.48
N ASP A 267 -13.16 4.05 -18.43
CA ASP A 267 -11.72 4.21 -18.21
C ASP A 267 -11.28 5.66 -18.36
N ASN A 268 -10.87 6.28 -17.26
CA ASN A 268 -10.46 7.68 -17.16
C ASN A 268 -9.23 7.81 -16.23
N MET A 269 -8.78 9.04 -15.95
CA MET A 269 -7.65 9.29 -15.06
C MET A 269 -7.91 8.77 -13.63
N GLN A 270 -9.16 8.78 -13.16
CA GLN A 270 -9.51 8.23 -11.85
C GLN A 270 -9.16 6.74 -11.75
N ASN A 271 -9.29 5.96 -12.82
CA ASN A 271 -8.87 4.55 -12.79
C ASN A 271 -7.36 4.41 -12.57
N ILE A 272 -6.55 5.25 -13.21
CA ILE A 272 -5.09 5.22 -13.03
C ILE A 272 -4.72 5.70 -11.61
N HIS A 273 -5.48 6.64 -11.06
CA HIS A 273 -5.32 7.05 -9.67
C HIS A 273 -5.66 5.90 -8.71
N ASN A 274 -6.80 5.23 -8.89
CA ASN A 274 -7.18 4.06 -8.08
C ASN A 274 -6.12 2.95 -8.17
N ASP A 275 -5.60 2.68 -9.36
CA ASP A 275 -4.49 1.74 -9.57
C ASP A 275 -3.25 2.13 -8.77
N ALA A 276 -2.92 3.43 -8.75
CA ALA A 276 -1.83 3.98 -7.94
C ALA A 276 -2.09 3.78 -6.45
N GLU A 277 -3.32 3.98 -5.99
CA GLU A 277 -3.72 3.75 -4.61
C GLU A 277 -3.60 2.27 -4.22
N HIS A 278 -4.11 1.34 -5.03
CA HIS A 278 -3.96 -0.11 -4.81
C HIS A 278 -2.47 -0.47 -4.66
N SER A 279 -1.64 0.00 -5.60
CA SER A 279 -0.19 -0.21 -5.55
C SER A 279 0.46 0.42 -4.32
N PHE A 280 0.00 1.58 -3.87
CA PHE A 280 0.47 2.22 -2.65
C PHE A 280 0.10 1.42 -1.39
N TYR A 281 -1.16 1.05 -1.23
CA TYR A 281 -1.62 0.30 -0.06
C TYR A 281 -0.99 -1.10 -0.01
N ALA A 282 -0.80 -1.74 -1.17
CA ALA A 282 -0.10 -3.00 -1.29
C ALA A 282 1.36 -2.91 -0.82
N ALA A 283 2.01 -1.74 -0.90
CA ALA A 283 3.37 -1.52 -0.38
C ALA A 283 3.48 -1.68 1.15
N HIS A 284 2.36 -1.84 1.86
CA HIS A 284 2.31 -2.17 3.30
C HIS A 284 2.12 -3.68 3.56
N CYS A 285 2.05 -4.49 2.51
CA CYS A 285 1.85 -5.94 2.56
C CYS A 285 3.10 -6.71 2.10
N ASP A 286 3.15 -8.01 2.36
CA ASP A 286 4.24 -8.88 1.90
C ASP A 286 4.09 -9.18 0.40
N PHE A 287 2.85 -9.37 -0.05
CA PHE A 287 2.50 -9.66 -1.43
C PHE A 287 1.46 -8.69 -1.97
N PHE A 288 1.60 -8.38 -3.25
CA PHE A 288 0.60 -7.71 -4.06
C PHE A 288 0.18 -8.63 -5.21
N VAL A 289 -1.09 -9.03 -5.25
CA VAL A 289 -1.63 -9.90 -6.29
C VAL A 289 -2.55 -9.11 -7.19
N VAL A 290 -2.24 -9.11 -8.48
CA VAL A 290 -2.92 -8.29 -9.48
C VAL A 290 -2.87 -8.98 -10.84
N ALA A 291 -4.02 -9.08 -11.51
CA ALA A 291 -4.09 -9.65 -12.85
C ALA A 291 -3.52 -8.67 -13.92
N ASP A 292 -3.78 -7.37 -13.78
CA ASP A 292 -3.34 -6.35 -14.73
C ASP A 292 -1.81 -6.29 -14.87
N LYS A 293 -1.33 -6.54 -16.10
CA LYS A 293 0.12 -6.58 -16.41
C LYS A 293 0.78 -5.21 -16.31
N LYS A 294 0.09 -4.13 -16.68
CA LYS A 294 0.68 -2.77 -16.65
C LYS A 294 0.76 -2.25 -15.22
N LEU A 295 -0.27 -2.50 -14.42
CA LEU A 295 -0.26 -2.17 -13.00
C LEU A 295 0.90 -2.90 -12.31
N ARG A 296 1.04 -4.20 -12.57
CA ARG A 296 2.18 -4.99 -12.06
C ARG A 296 3.53 -4.38 -12.41
N VAL A 297 3.74 -4.01 -13.68
CA VAL A 297 5.03 -3.47 -14.13
C VAL A 297 5.30 -2.10 -13.50
N LYS A 298 4.31 -1.19 -13.47
CA LYS A 298 4.46 0.13 -12.82
C LYS A 298 4.72 0.00 -11.32
N ALA A 299 3.99 -0.87 -10.63
CA ALA A 299 4.21 -1.18 -9.23
C ALA A 299 5.64 -1.67 -8.96
N LYS A 300 6.13 -2.62 -9.76
CA LYS A 300 7.50 -3.14 -9.65
C LYS A 300 8.57 -2.07 -9.84
N VAL A 301 8.40 -1.17 -10.82
CA VAL A 301 9.33 -0.05 -11.05
C VAL A 301 9.39 0.87 -9.84
N LEU A 302 8.24 1.31 -9.31
CA LEU A 302 8.22 2.18 -8.14
C LEU A 302 8.71 1.48 -6.87
N TYR A 303 8.41 0.19 -6.71
CA TYR A 303 8.90 -0.60 -5.58
C TYR A 303 10.42 -0.74 -5.65
N HIS A 304 11.00 -0.99 -6.82
CA HIS A 304 12.44 -1.00 -7.00
C HIS A 304 13.05 0.36 -6.66
N GLN A 305 12.54 1.44 -7.24
CA GLN A 305 13.04 2.81 -7.03
C GLN A 305 12.98 3.25 -5.55
N LEU A 306 11.97 2.79 -4.82
CA LEU A 306 11.74 3.14 -3.42
C LEU A 306 12.24 2.06 -2.43
N ASN A 307 12.93 1.03 -2.92
CA ASN A 307 13.44 -0.10 -2.14
C ASN A 307 12.36 -0.77 -1.27
N ILE A 308 11.19 -1.01 -1.86
CA ILE A 308 10.03 -1.66 -1.23
C ILE A 308 10.09 -3.15 -1.56
N GLN A 309 10.19 -4.00 -0.53
CA GLN A 309 10.31 -5.46 -0.69
C GLN A 309 8.98 -6.21 -0.87
N THR A 310 7.86 -5.51 -1.10
CA THR A 310 6.58 -6.14 -1.43
C THR A 310 6.71 -6.90 -2.74
N ILE A 311 6.33 -8.19 -2.75
CA ILE A 311 6.45 -9.07 -3.91
C ILE A 311 5.19 -8.94 -4.77
N VAL A 312 5.35 -8.52 -6.02
CA VAL A 312 4.25 -8.32 -6.97
C VAL A 312 4.10 -9.53 -7.89
N ILE A 313 2.96 -10.22 -7.81
CA ILE A 313 2.66 -11.48 -8.53
C ILE A 313 1.31 -11.44 -9.25
N SER A 314 1.14 -12.38 -10.18
CA SER A 314 -0.15 -12.64 -10.82
C SER A 314 -1.05 -13.51 -9.94
N PRO A 315 -2.37 -13.59 -10.23
CA PRO A 315 -3.24 -14.61 -9.65
C PRO A 315 -2.80 -16.03 -9.99
N GLU A 316 -2.23 -16.25 -11.18
CA GLU A 316 -1.76 -17.57 -11.62
C GLU A 316 -0.56 -18.08 -10.79
N ASP A 317 0.34 -17.17 -10.40
CA ASP A 317 1.53 -17.48 -9.60
C ASP A 317 1.23 -17.54 -8.08
N PHE A 318 0.01 -17.16 -7.67
CA PHE A 318 -0.34 -16.96 -6.28
C PHE A 318 -0.14 -18.20 -5.41
N ILE A 319 -0.79 -19.31 -5.76
CA ILE A 319 -0.82 -20.51 -4.93
C ILE A 319 0.60 -21.07 -4.76
N GLY A 320 1.37 -21.18 -5.86
CA GLY A 320 2.75 -21.68 -5.80
C GLY A 320 3.63 -20.81 -4.92
N THR A 321 3.61 -19.49 -5.16
CA THR A 321 4.41 -18.52 -4.40
C THR A 321 4.08 -18.54 -2.91
N ILE A 322 2.79 -18.56 -2.54
CA ILE A 322 2.40 -18.53 -1.13
C ILE A 322 2.72 -19.85 -0.44
N LYS A 323 2.48 -21.01 -1.08
CA LYS A 323 2.83 -22.32 -0.52
C LYS A 323 4.31 -22.42 -0.18
N GLU A 324 5.19 -21.94 -1.06
CA GLU A 324 6.64 -21.92 -0.84
C GLU A 324 7.06 -21.03 0.33
N LYS A 325 6.25 -20.04 0.68
CA LYS A 325 6.53 -19.06 1.73
C LYS A 325 5.83 -19.37 3.05
N MET A 326 4.85 -20.25 3.05
CA MET A 326 4.16 -20.67 4.26
C MET A 326 4.99 -21.66 5.08
N HIS A 327 4.89 -21.56 6.40
CA HIS A 327 5.36 -22.58 7.30
C HIS A 327 4.26 -23.63 7.51
N ILE A 328 4.49 -24.81 6.92
CA ILE A 328 3.71 -26.02 7.15
C ILE A 328 4.47 -26.83 8.20
N GLN A 329 3.88 -27.00 9.37
CA GLN A 329 4.52 -27.68 10.49
C GLN A 329 4.64 -29.18 10.19
N ASN A 330 5.86 -29.72 10.33
CA ASN A 330 6.10 -31.15 10.36
C ASN A 330 6.21 -31.59 11.82
N LEU A 331 5.18 -32.27 12.34
CA LEU A 331 5.13 -32.71 13.74
C LEU A 331 6.11 -33.86 14.04
N ASP A 332 6.62 -34.55 13.01
CA ASP A 332 7.57 -35.64 13.17
C ASP A 332 9.03 -35.14 13.30
N GLN A 333 9.29 -33.87 12.98
CA GLN A 333 10.62 -33.27 13.10
C GLN A 333 10.77 -32.55 14.43
N HIS A 334 11.89 -32.80 15.14
CA HIS A 334 12.22 -32.04 16.34
C HIS A 334 12.32 -30.54 16.01
N PHE A 335 11.63 -29.69 16.77
CA PHE A 335 11.46 -28.28 16.44
C PHE A 335 12.79 -27.49 16.37
N LEU A 336 13.80 -27.85 17.17
CA LEU A 336 15.13 -27.23 17.08
C LEU A 336 15.80 -27.51 15.74
N ASN A 337 15.67 -28.74 15.22
CA ASN A 337 16.21 -29.08 13.91
C ASN A 337 15.51 -28.24 12.82
N ALA A 338 14.20 -28.05 12.93
CA ALA A 338 13.46 -27.17 12.03
C ALA A 338 14.01 -25.73 12.10
N VAL A 339 14.23 -25.18 13.30
CA VAL A 339 14.81 -23.84 13.49
C VAL A 339 16.19 -23.70 12.83
N PHE A 340 17.12 -24.62 13.07
CA PHE A 340 18.47 -24.54 12.49
C PHE A 340 18.47 -24.69 10.97
N THR A 341 17.55 -25.47 10.38
CA THR A 341 17.44 -25.57 8.91
C THR A 341 17.00 -24.27 8.22
N LEU A 342 16.42 -23.32 8.97
CA LEU A 342 16.04 -22.00 8.47
C LEU A 342 17.20 -21.00 8.46
N ILE A 343 18.23 -21.24 9.27
CA ILE A 343 19.39 -20.35 9.42
C ILE A 343 20.46 -20.80 8.44
N LYS A 344 20.44 -20.22 7.23
CA LYS A 344 21.36 -20.59 6.15
C LYS A 344 22.22 -19.41 5.73
N SER A 345 23.49 -19.66 5.41
CA SER A 345 24.47 -18.62 5.07
C SER A 345 24.08 -17.82 3.83
N GLU A 346 23.39 -18.41 2.85
CA GLU A 346 22.89 -17.69 1.67
C GLU A 346 21.83 -16.61 2.00
N ASN A 347 21.24 -16.67 3.20
CA ASN A 347 20.24 -15.73 3.67
C ASN A 347 20.77 -14.71 4.68
N LEU A 348 22.09 -14.68 4.92
CA LEU A 348 22.74 -13.74 5.83
C LEU A 348 22.58 -12.31 5.29
N ILE A 349 22.10 -11.40 6.13
CA ILE A 349 21.96 -9.97 5.81
C ILE A 349 23.09 -9.18 6.45
N GLU A 350 23.35 -9.41 7.73
CA GLU A 350 24.30 -8.64 8.54
C GLU A 350 24.98 -9.58 9.56
N SER A 351 26.23 -9.27 9.91
CA SER A 351 26.99 -9.97 10.94
C SER A 351 27.85 -9.00 11.75
N TYR A 352 27.91 -9.18 13.06
CA TYR A 352 28.72 -8.40 13.98
C TYR A 352 29.68 -9.34 14.70
N ALA A 353 30.97 -9.15 14.44
CA ALA A 353 32.03 -9.91 15.08
C ALA A 353 32.31 -9.37 16.50
N LYS A 354 32.95 -10.21 17.32
CA LYS A 354 33.41 -9.83 18.66
C LYS A 354 34.27 -8.56 18.60
N SER A 355 34.06 -7.65 19.54
CA SER A 355 34.86 -6.44 19.73
C SER A 355 35.19 -6.25 21.20
N GLU A 356 36.18 -5.41 21.53
CA GLU A 356 36.43 -5.00 22.92
C GLU A 356 35.15 -4.34 23.48
N GLY A 357 34.39 -5.08 24.31
CA GLY A 357 33.11 -4.68 24.88
C GLY A 357 31.89 -5.49 24.43
N ASN A 358 32.01 -6.42 23.46
CA ASN A 358 30.92 -7.29 23.03
C ASN A 358 31.46 -8.72 22.80
N GLU A 359 31.16 -9.63 23.73
CA GLU A 359 31.69 -11.02 23.77
C GLU A 359 30.91 -11.99 22.86
N VAL A 360 29.83 -11.50 22.23
CA VAL A 360 28.83 -12.28 21.49
C VAL A 360 29.03 -12.10 19.98
N GLU A 361 28.93 -13.18 19.21
CA GLU A 361 28.82 -13.10 17.75
C GLU A 361 27.35 -13.05 17.35
N ILE A 362 26.97 -12.04 16.57
CA ILE A 362 25.57 -11.80 16.17
C ILE A 362 25.44 -11.91 14.66
N PHE A 363 24.50 -12.71 14.21
CA PHE A 363 24.20 -12.93 12.80
C PHE A 363 22.71 -12.74 12.53
N ALA A 364 22.37 -11.99 11.48
CA ALA A 364 20.99 -11.67 11.16
C ALA A 364 20.61 -12.20 9.77
N PHE A 365 19.53 -12.96 9.68
CA PHE A 365 19.14 -13.69 8.47
C PHE A 365 17.70 -13.37 8.04
N LYS A 366 17.48 -13.31 6.73
CA LYS A 366 16.13 -13.34 6.14
C LYS A 366 15.63 -14.78 6.13
N LEU A 367 14.40 -15.01 6.56
CA LEU A 367 13.87 -16.38 6.51
C LEU A 367 13.39 -16.72 5.09
N PRO A 368 13.63 -17.96 4.61
CA PRO A 368 13.12 -18.40 3.32
C PRO A 368 11.59 -18.52 3.29
N ILE A 369 10.99 -18.74 4.47
CA ILE A 369 9.55 -18.84 4.74
C ILE A 369 9.14 -17.87 5.86
N PHE A 370 7.84 -17.67 6.04
CA PHE A 370 7.30 -17.03 7.23
C PHE A 370 7.16 -18.07 8.35
N TYR A 371 8.13 -18.16 9.26
CA TYR A 371 8.06 -19.07 10.40
C TYR A 371 6.84 -18.74 11.27
N PHE A 372 6.09 -19.78 11.64
CA PHE A 372 4.73 -19.67 12.21
C PHE A 372 3.77 -18.78 11.40
N ASN A 373 3.98 -18.64 10.09
CA ASN A 373 3.23 -17.77 9.18
C ASN A 373 3.21 -16.29 9.64
N PHE A 374 4.25 -15.87 10.37
CA PHE A 374 4.39 -14.52 10.91
C PHE A 374 5.83 -14.01 10.83
N PHE A 375 6.80 -14.70 11.44
CA PHE A 375 8.19 -14.25 11.53
C PHE A 375 8.90 -14.43 10.20
N ASN A 376 9.61 -13.41 9.73
CA ASN A 376 10.31 -13.43 8.43
C ASN A 376 11.81 -13.11 8.56
N PHE A 377 12.28 -13.00 9.80
CA PHE A 377 13.63 -12.60 10.13
C PHE A 377 14.07 -13.32 11.41
N VAL A 378 15.35 -13.63 11.51
CA VAL A 378 15.94 -14.25 12.71
C VAL A 378 17.29 -13.62 13.02
N VAL A 379 17.53 -13.36 14.31
CA VAL A 379 18.82 -12.98 14.87
C VAL A 379 19.35 -14.17 15.65
N TYR A 380 20.56 -14.60 15.33
CA TYR A 380 21.28 -15.68 15.99
C TYR A 380 22.46 -15.09 16.76
N GLU A 381 22.54 -15.38 18.04
CA GLU A 381 23.55 -14.88 18.97
C GLU A 381 24.26 -16.09 19.58
N ASP A 382 25.56 -16.22 19.32
CA ASP A 382 26.39 -17.28 19.89
C ASP A 382 27.09 -16.78 21.15
N TYR A 383 26.93 -17.51 22.25
CA TYR A 383 27.59 -17.27 23.53
C TYR A 383 28.56 -18.41 23.87
N PRO A 384 29.78 -18.42 23.29
CA PRO A 384 30.74 -19.50 23.50
C PRO A 384 31.13 -19.71 24.97
N GLU A 385 31.24 -18.64 25.75
CA GLU A 385 31.62 -18.71 27.18
C GLU A 385 30.53 -19.33 28.06
N HIS A 386 29.27 -19.25 27.63
CA HIS A 386 28.13 -19.81 28.34
C HIS A 386 27.64 -21.13 27.75
N GLU A 387 28.31 -21.63 26.71
CA GLU A 387 27.90 -22.84 25.98
C GLU A 387 26.40 -22.80 25.66
N GLY A 388 25.98 -21.73 24.99
CA GLY A 388 24.57 -21.49 24.66
C GLY A 388 24.38 -20.56 23.49
N VAL A 389 23.20 -20.63 22.89
CA VAL A 389 22.80 -19.82 21.75
C VAL A 389 21.44 -19.18 22.01
N ILE A 390 21.25 -17.97 21.53
CA ILE A 390 19.96 -17.28 21.53
C ILE A 390 19.51 -17.08 20.09
N ILE A 391 18.28 -17.51 19.79
CA ILE A 391 17.69 -17.42 18.45
C ILE A 391 16.40 -16.61 18.55
N THR A 392 16.44 -15.38 18.05
CA THR A 392 15.36 -14.41 18.16
C THR A 392 14.66 -14.22 16.81
N PHE A 393 13.47 -14.77 16.66
CA PHE A 393 12.61 -14.59 15.51
C PHE A 393 11.80 -13.30 15.62
N LYS A 394 11.85 -12.49 14.55
CA LYS A 394 11.18 -11.18 14.48
C LYS A 394 10.34 -11.02 13.22
N ARG A 395 9.43 -10.04 13.27
CA ARG A 395 8.73 -9.50 12.10
C ARG A 395 9.39 -8.20 11.66
N ALA A 396 10.13 -8.27 10.56
CA ALA A 396 10.77 -7.13 9.91
C ALA A 396 9.95 -6.65 8.70
N PHE A 397 9.89 -5.33 8.50
CA PHE A 397 9.28 -4.72 7.32
C PHE A 397 10.34 -3.91 6.58
N LYS A 398 10.72 -4.35 5.37
CA LYS A 398 11.47 -3.54 4.39
C LYS A 398 10.53 -3.00 3.31
N ASN A 399 9.35 -2.55 3.74
CA ASN A 399 8.31 -1.96 2.91
C ASN A 399 7.69 -0.79 3.68
N PHE A 400 6.54 -0.26 3.26
CA PHE A 400 5.93 0.91 3.91
C PHE A 400 5.24 0.58 5.25
N SER A 401 5.09 -0.69 5.61
CA SER A 401 4.49 -1.09 6.88
C SER A 401 5.34 -0.65 8.08
N ARG A 402 4.67 -0.02 9.05
CA ARG A 402 5.26 0.33 10.36
C ARG A 402 4.51 -0.31 11.54
N GLY A 403 3.31 -0.84 11.33
CA GLY A 403 2.45 -1.41 12.38
C GLY A 403 2.04 -2.85 12.08
N ILE A 404 1.35 -3.47 13.04
CA ILE A 404 0.65 -4.75 12.87
C ILE A 404 -0.82 -4.63 13.26
N PHE A 405 -1.67 -5.43 12.62
CA PHE A 405 -3.03 -5.60 13.12
C PHE A 405 -2.97 -6.45 14.40
N PHE A 406 -3.83 -6.13 15.38
CA PHE A 406 -3.86 -6.88 16.64
C PHE A 406 -4.17 -8.37 16.42
N THR A 407 -4.98 -8.69 15.41
CA THR A 407 -5.30 -10.07 15.01
C THR A 407 -4.06 -10.86 14.58
N GLU A 408 -3.01 -10.19 14.09
CA GLU A 408 -1.76 -10.87 13.76
C GLU A 408 -1.04 -11.36 15.02
N SER A 409 -1.08 -10.56 16.09
CA SER A 409 -0.56 -10.95 17.41
C SER A 409 -1.38 -12.10 17.98
N GLU A 410 -2.70 -11.99 17.98
CA GLU A 410 -3.59 -13.06 18.49
C GLU A 410 -3.34 -14.39 17.75
N ARG A 411 -3.31 -14.36 16.42
CA ARG A 411 -3.12 -15.56 15.59
C ARG A 411 -1.74 -16.19 15.78
N VAL A 412 -0.67 -15.39 15.88
CA VAL A 412 0.67 -15.96 16.10
C VAL A 412 0.81 -16.55 17.50
N ILE A 413 0.29 -15.88 18.54
CA ILE A 413 0.33 -16.40 19.92
C ILE A 413 -0.45 -17.71 20.01
N ASN A 414 -1.69 -17.73 19.50
CA ASN A 414 -2.49 -18.96 19.48
C ASN A 414 -1.78 -20.11 18.76
N ARG A 415 -1.12 -19.82 17.63
CA ARG A 415 -0.40 -20.83 16.85
C ARG A 415 0.84 -21.36 17.57
N VAL A 416 1.62 -20.48 18.21
CA VAL A 416 2.81 -20.86 18.97
C VAL A 416 2.40 -21.64 20.22
N SER A 417 1.39 -21.18 20.96
CA SER A 417 0.84 -21.86 22.13
C SER A 417 0.27 -23.23 21.79
N LYS A 418 -0.44 -23.38 20.67
CA LYS A 418 -0.92 -24.68 20.20
C LYS A 418 0.23 -25.63 19.85
N PHE A 419 1.32 -25.11 19.28
CA PHE A 419 2.46 -25.93 18.87
C PHE A 419 3.28 -26.45 20.05
N PHE A 420 3.61 -25.59 21.02
CA PHE A 420 4.36 -25.98 22.21
C PHE A 420 3.49 -26.57 23.34
N GLY A 421 2.17 -26.46 23.21
CA GLY A 421 1.20 -26.83 24.24
C GLY A 421 1.01 -25.71 25.26
N TYR A 422 -0.23 -25.50 25.68
CA TYR A 422 -0.56 -24.58 26.77
C TYR A 422 -1.70 -25.19 27.59
N GLU A 423 -1.50 -25.41 28.88
CA GLU A 423 -2.36 -26.28 29.69
C GLU A 423 -3.76 -25.70 29.97
N ASN A 424 -3.87 -24.38 30.10
CA ASN A 424 -5.11 -23.71 30.50
C ASN A 424 -5.58 -22.72 29.42
N GLU A 425 -6.67 -23.05 28.72
CA GLU A 425 -7.25 -22.21 27.65
C GLU A 425 -7.84 -20.88 28.15
N GLU A 426 -8.41 -20.85 29.36
CA GLU A 426 -8.96 -19.62 29.94
C GLU A 426 -7.82 -18.64 30.30
N ASP A 427 -6.74 -19.14 30.90
CA ASP A 427 -5.53 -18.36 31.19
C ASP A 427 -4.86 -17.86 29.90
N LEU A 428 -4.76 -18.73 28.87
CA LEU A 428 -4.25 -18.34 27.56
C LEU A 428 -5.04 -17.17 26.97
N THR A 429 -6.37 -17.26 27.00
CA THR A 429 -7.26 -16.20 26.50
C THR A 429 -7.06 -14.88 27.26
N LEU A 430 -6.93 -14.94 28.59
CA LEU A 430 -6.68 -13.75 29.41
C LEU A 430 -5.30 -13.14 29.13
N LYS A 431 -4.26 -13.97 29.02
CA LYS A 431 -2.91 -13.52 28.68
C LYS A 431 -2.83 -12.92 27.29
N ILE A 432 -3.50 -13.49 26.29
CA ILE A 432 -3.58 -12.89 24.95
C ILE A 432 -4.19 -11.49 25.03
N LYS A 433 -5.31 -11.32 25.76
CA LYS A 433 -5.93 -10.00 25.90
C LYS A 433 -4.98 -8.98 26.51
N LYS A 434 -4.24 -9.36 27.57
CA LYS A 434 -3.21 -8.51 28.17
C LYS A 434 -2.06 -8.22 27.20
N PHE A 435 -1.56 -9.25 26.53
CA PHE A 435 -0.50 -9.15 25.53
C PHE A 435 -0.88 -8.30 24.32
N VAL A 436 -2.14 -8.19 23.95
CA VAL A 436 -2.55 -7.49 22.72
C VAL A 436 -3.13 -6.11 22.99
N TYR A 437 -3.89 -5.96 24.08
CA TYR A 437 -4.70 -4.75 24.34
C TYR A 437 -4.29 -3.96 25.59
N SER A 438 -3.24 -4.38 26.30
CA SER A 438 -2.72 -3.64 27.46
C SER A 438 -1.23 -3.31 27.33
N ASP A 439 -0.70 -2.48 28.21
CA ASP A 439 0.75 -2.23 28.33
C ASP A 439 1.43 -3.15 29.35
N GLU A 440 0.73 -4.15 29.87
CA GLU A 440 1.32 -5.15 30.76
C GLU A 440 2.40 -5.95 30.03
N LYS A 441 3.53 -6.18 30.72
CA LYS A 441 4.55 -7.11 30.25
C LYS A 441 4.04 -8.54 30.44
N VAL A 442 3.79 -9.23 29.33
CA VAL A 442 3.28 -10.60 29.30
C VAL A 442 4.20 -11.45 28.46
N ASP A 443 4.68 -12.54 29.06
CA ASP A 443 5.55 -13.51 28.41
C ASP A 443 4.89 -14.90 28.45
N PHE A 444 5.09 -15.67 27.38
CA PHE A 444 4.73 -17.07 27.29
C PHE A 444 6.02 -17.89 27.27
N ILE A 445 6.19 -18.84 28.19
CA ILE A 445 7.44 -19.59 28.37
C ILE A 445 7.16 -21.08 28.33
N TRP A 446 7.88 -21.79 27.47
CA TRP A 446 7.84 -23.25 27.33
C TRP A 446 9.22 -23.81 27.60
N LYS A 447 9.35 -24.69 28.59
CA LYS A 447 10.62 -25.32 28.97
C LYS A 447 10.77 -26.67 28.28
N PHE A 448 11.99 -26.99 27.89
CA PHE A 448 12.38 -28.29 27.36
C PHE A 448 13.77 -28.66 27.92
N GLU A 449 14.26 -29.87 27.64
CA GLU A 449 15.50 -30.38 28.25
C GLU A 449 16.69 -29.44 28.02
N ALA A 450 16.86 -28.98 26.77
CA ALA A 450 17.98 -28.15 26.34
C ALA A 450 17.78 -26.65 26.52
N GLY A 451 16.69 -26.19 27.17
CA GLY A 451 16.46 -24.77 27.43
C GLY A 451 15.00 -24.37 27.47
N PHE A 452 14.68 -23.19 26.92
CA PHE A 452 13.30 -22.71 26.87
C PHE A 452 13.02 -21.83 25.65
N VAL A 453 11.75 -21.80 25.27
CA VAL A 453 11.21 -20.90 24.26
C VAL A 453 10.39 -19.83 24.98
N LYS A 454 10.56 -18.56 24.60
CA LYS A 454 9.82 -17.42 25.12
C LYS A 454 9.17 -16.66 23.98
N LEU A 455 7.86 -16.42 24.06
CA LEU A 455 7.18 -15.43 23.22
C LEU A 455 6.90 -14.20 24.08
N GLU A 456 7.39 -13.05 23.64
CA GLU A 456 7.25 -11.78 24.34
C GLU A 456 7.00 -10.63 23.36
N ARG A 457 6.80 -9.43 23.91
CA ARG A 457 6.59 -8.21 23.14
C ARG A 457 7.92 -7.46 22.99
N ASP A 458 8.31 -7.17 21.75
CA ASP A 458 9.48 -6.33 21.46
C ASP A 458 9.28 -4.92 22.04
N GLU A 459 10.29 -4.41 22.75
CA GLU A 459 10.13 -3.17 23.53
C GLU A 459 9.93 -1.94 22.65
N GLU A 460 10.59 -1.90 21.49
CA GLU A 460 10.55 -0.79 20.55
C GLU A 460 9.31 -0.86 19.65
N THR A 461 9.10 -2.01 19.01
CA THR A 461 8.07 -2.16 17.98
C THR A 461 6.72 -2.61 18.53
N LYS A 462 6.69 -3.08 19.77
CA LYS A 462 5.51 -3.68 20.43
C LYS A 462 4.98 -4.93 19.72
N ARG A 463 5.75 -5.54 18.82
CA ARG A 463 5.36 -6.73 18.04
C ARG A 463 5.74 -8.01 18.78
N PRO A 464 5.04 -9.14 18.54
CA PRO A 464 5.49 -10.44 19.00
C PRO A 464 6.90 -10.75 18.50
N ILE A 465 7.74 -11.26 19.40
CA ILE A 465 9.02 -11.91 19.10
C ILE A 465 9.05 -13.28 19.75
N LEU A 466 9.74 -14.22 19.11
CA LEU A 466 9.88 -15.59 19.60
C LEU A 466 11.36 -15.89 19.79
N VAL A 467 11.75 -16.14 21.04
CA VAL A 467 13.14 -16.32 21.46
C VAL A 467 13.35 -17.75 21.90
N TYR A 468 14.34 -18.43 21.32
CA TYR A 468 14.83 -19.71 21.79
C TYR A 468 16.12 -19.47 22.54
N ILE A 469 16.21 -19.97 23.77
CA ILE A 469 17.44 -19.97 24.56
C ILE A 469 17.82 -21.43 24.75
N VAL A 470 18.92 -21.84 24.13
CA VAL A 470 19.33 -23.24 24.00
C VAL A 470 20.73 -23.41 24.54
N SER A 471 20.95 -24.42 25.39
CA SER A 471 22.29 -24.83 25.80
C SER A 471 22.94 -25.69 24.72
N SER A 472 24.17 -25.35 24.32
CA SER A 472 24.92 -26.12 23.33
C SER A 472 25.45 -27.45 23.85
N LYS A 473 25.47 -27.67 25.18
CA LYS A 473 25.81 -28.97 25.81
C LYS A 473 24.88 -30.13 25.41
N GLN A 474 23.66 -29.82 24.98
CA GLN A 474 22.63 -30.80 24.63
C GLN A 474 22.26 -30.79 23.13
N LEU A 475 22.98 -30.03 22.31
CA LEU A 475 22.80 -29.98 20.85
C LEU A 475 23.63 -31.04 20.09
N ILE A 476 24.36 -31.91 20.82
CA ILE A 476 25.24 -32.97 20.28
C ILE A 476 24.53 -34.32 20.26
#